data_AF-A0A927GFG5-F1
#
_entry.id   AF-A0A927GFG5-F1
#
_cell.length_a   1.000
_cell.length_b   1.000
_cell.length_c   1.000
_cell.angle_alpha   90.00
_cell.angle_beta   90.00
_cell.angle_gamma   90.00
#
_symmetry.space_group_name_H-M   'P 1'
#
loop_
_entity.id
_entity.type
_entity.pdbx_description
1 polymer ?
#
loop_
_entity_poly.entity_id
_entity_poly.type
_entity_poly.pdbx_seq_one_letter_code
_entity_poly.pdbx_strand_id
1 'polypeptide(L)'
;METKMSIIPVLQAIAAMTSNTEIDKAALLRDEALAGANDIQKDQILRAWRQRNEELLNEFRRQGDESLTLLTQNGFVVDTAQWLTIKRYAEKYNVSTQVVTNWISRGTIPTDSTMILAELNNIRLVKDQPYR
;
A
#
# COMPACT_ATOMS: atom_id res chain seq x y z
N MET A 1 40.18 -9.62 29.91
CA MET A 1 39.14 -8.57 29.99
C MET A 1 38.12 -8.90 28.91
N GLU A 2 37.01 -9.54 29.27
CA GLU A 2 35.88 -9.68 28.34
C GLU A 2 35.26 -8.30 28.16
N THR A 3 35.42 -7.72 26.97
CA THR A 3 34.77 -6.47 26.60
C THR A 3 33.27 -6.74 26.57
N LYS A 4 32.56 -6.46 27.67
CA LYS A 4 31.09 -6.50 27.71
C LYS A 4 30.59 -5.54 26.63
N MET A 5 30.11 -6.10 25.52
CA MET A 5 29.55 -5.32 24.43
C MET A 5 28.31 -4.59 24.95
N SER A 6 28.31 -3.26 24.83
CA SER A 6 27.19 -2.43 25.23
C SER A 6 26.06 -2.59 24.21
N ILE A 7 24.87 -2.97 24.67
CA ILE A 7 23.69 -3.13 23.80
C ILE A 7 22.96 -1.81 23.52
N ILE A 8 23.36 -0.72 24.18
CA ILE A 8 22.71 0.59 24.07
C ILE A 8 22.64 1.10 22.61
N PRO A 9 23.72 1.05 21.81
CA PRO A 9 23.68 1.53 20.42
C PRO A 9 22.68 0.75 19.55
N VAL A 10 22.51 -0.54 19.82
CA VAL A 10 21.59 -1.41 19.10
C VAL A 10 20.15 -1.07 19.45
N LEU A 11 19.85 -0.87 20.73
CA LEU A 11 18.52 -0.47 21.18
C LEU A 11 18.11 0.91 20.64
N GLN A 12 19.05 1.86 20.57
CA GLN A 12 18.82 3.16 19.96
C GLN A 12 18.56 3.06 18.45
N ALA A 13 19.33 2.22 17.73
CA ALA A 13 19.11 1.98 16.31
C ALA A 13 17.73 1.35 16.05
N ILE A 14 17.30 0.40 16.89
CA ILE A 14 15.96 -0.20 16.82
C ILE A 14 14.89 0.87 17.01
N ALA A 15 14.99 1.69 18.05
CA ALA A 15 14.01 2.75 18.32
C ALA A 15 13.91 3.78 17.18
N ALA A 16 15.00 4.03 16.47
CA ALA A 16 15.07 4.99 15.37
C ALA A 16 14.59 4.43 14.01
N MET A 17 14.21 3.14 13.91
CA MET A 17 13.72 2.55 12.66
C MET A 17 12.44 3.25 12.19
N THR A 18 12.52 4.05 11.12
CA THR A 18 11.35 4.66 10.47
C THR A 18 11.31 4.44 8.97
N SER A 19 12.45 4.08 8.36
CA SER A 19 12.60 3.82 6.94
C SER A 19 13.30 2.48 6.68
N ASN A 20 13.14 1.93 5.47
CA ASN A 20 13.80 0.67 5.07
C ASN A 20 15.33 0.74 5.28
N THR A 21 15.96 1.87 4.96
CA THR A 21 17.40 2.05 5.16
C THR A 21 17.82 2.01 6.63
N GLU A 22 16.99 2.51 7.55
CA GLU A 22 17.25 2.43 8.99
C GLU A 22 16.98 1.04 9.55
N ILE A 23 15.96 0.35 9.03
CA ILE A 23 15.66 -1.05 9.35
C ILE A 23 16.83 -1.95 8.96
N ASP A 24 17.39 -1.79 7.75
CA ASP A 24 18.52 -2.57 7.27
C ASP A 24 19.78 -2.34 8.13
N LYS A 25 20.06 -1.08 8.49
CA LYS A 25 21.17 -0.73 9.39
C LYS A 25 20.98 -1.31 10.78
N ALA A 26 19.77 -1.20 11.34
CA ALA A 26 19.46 -1.76 12.65
C ALA A 26 19.54 -3.29 12.65
N ALA A 27 19.17 -3.96 11.56
CA ALA A 27 19.27 -5.41 11.42
C ALA A 27 20.72 -5.88 11.44
N LEU A 28 21.60 -5.18 10.72
CA LEU A 28 23.04 -5.48 10.71
C LEU A 28 23.66 -5.31 12.11
N LEU A 29 23.37 -4.20 12.79
CA LEU A 29 23.83 -3.95 14.16
C LEU A 29 23.27 -4.97 15.17
N ARG A 30 22.01 -5.39 15.00
CA ARG A 30 21.39 -6.44 15.80
C ARG A 30 22.15 -7.75 15.64
N ASP A 31 22.43 -8.18 14.42
CA ASP A 31 23.07 -9.46 14.14
C ASP A 31 24.50 -9.52 14.69
N GLU A 32 25.26 -8.42 14.56
CA GLU A 32 26.57 -8.26 15.18
C GLU A 32 26.50 -8.33 16.71
N ALA A 33 25.52 -7.66 17.31
CA ALA A 33 25.36 -7.64 18.76
C ALA A 33 24.89 -8.98 19.33
N LEU A 34 24.03 -9.71 18.61
CA LEU A 34 23.57 -11.04 19.02
C LEU A 34 24.71 -12.06 19.04
N ALA A 35 25.72 -11.92 18.16
CA ALA A 35 26.88 -12.82 18.12
C ALA A 35 27.76 -12.71 19.37
N GLY A 36 27.85 -11.53 20.00
CA GLY A 36 28.66 -11.28 21.19
C GLY A 36 27.89 -11.14 22.51
N ALA A 37 26.56 -11.27 22.49
CA ALA A 37 25.69 -11.05 23.64
C ALA A 37 25.45 -12.30 24.49
N ASN A 38 25.24 -12.10 25.79
CA ASN A 38 24.69 -13.13 26.67
C ASN A 38 23.16 -13.29 26.47
N ASP A 39 22.56 -14.32 27.07
CA ASP A 39 21.15 -14.66 26.85
C ASP A 39 20.18 -13.54 27.29
N ILE A 40 20.51 -12.81 28.36
CA ILE A 40 19.71 -11.68 28.84
C ILE A 40 19.74 -10.52 27.83
N GLN A 41 20.93 -10.21 27.31
CA GLN A 41 21.13 -9.18 26.30
C GLN A 41 20.44 -9.55 24.98
N LYS A 42 20.53 -10.83 24.56
CA LYS A 42 19.83 -11.34 23.37
C LYS A 42 18.31 -11.20 23.51
N ASP A 43 17.77 -11.59 24.66
CA ASP A 43 16.34 -11.46 24.94
C ASP A 43 15.89 -9.99 24.91
N GLN A 44 16.67 -9.07 25.50
CA GLN A 44 16.38 -7.63 25.45
C GLN A 44 16.36 -7.07 24.02
N ILE A 45 17.37 -7.42 23.21
CA ILE A 45 17.47 -6.98 21.80
C ILE A 45 16.29 -7.53 20.99
N LEU A 46 15.96 -8.82 21.14
CA LEU A 46 14.88 -9.45 20.39
C LEU A 46 13.49 -8.91 20.78
N ARG A 47 13.26 -8.62 22.07
CA ARG A 47 12.02 -8.00 22.54
C ARG A 47 11.84 -6.60 21.97
N ALA A 48 12.88 -5.77 22.05
CA ALA A 48 12.86 -4.43 21.49
C ALA A 48 12.57 -4.45 19.97
N TRP A 49 13.21 -5.39 19.25
CA TRP A 49 13.00 -5.58 17.82
C TRP A 49 11.55 -5.93 17.48
N ARG A 50 10.95 -6.91 18.20
CA ARG A 50 9.55 -7.32 17.97
C ARG A 50 8.59 -6.18 18.26
N GLN A 51 8.74 -5.51 19.40
CA GLN A 51 7.89 -4.39 19.77
C GLN A 51 7.92 -3.29 18.72
N ARG A 52 9.12 -2.91 18.26
CA ARG A 52 9.25 -1.88 17.23
C ARG A 52 8.59 -2.28 15.91
N ASN A 53 8.74 -3.53 15.49
CA ASN A 53 8.08 -4.02 14.28
C ASN A 53 6.57 -3.99 14.40
N GLU A 54 6.01 -4.36 15.56
CA GLU A 54 4.58 -4.26 15.81
C GLU A 54 4.08 -2.81 15.76
N GLU A 55 4.83 -1.87 16.34
CA GLU A 55 4.54 -0.43 16.25
C GLU A 55 4.53 0.06 14.80
N LEU A 56 5.55 -0.29 14.00
CA LEU A 56 5.65 0.10 12.60
C LEU A 56 4.51 -0.49 11.75
N LEU A 57 4.14 -1.75 12.00
CA LEU A 57 3.02 -2.39 11.31
C LEU A 57 1.69 -1.72 11.67
N ASN A 58 1.47 -1.39 12.94
CA ASN A 58 0.27 -0.72 13.38
C ASN A 58 0.16 0.70 12.81
N GLU A 59 1.27 1.43 12.76
CA GLU A 59 1.32 2.76 12.17
C GLU A 59 1.04 2.70 10.66
N PHE A 60 1.63 1.74 9.95
CA PHE A 60 1.35 1.55 8.52
C PHE A 60 -0.13 1.21 8.26
N ARG A 61 -0.72 0.33 9.09
CA ARG A 61 -2.15 0.02 9.01
C ARG A 61 -3.01 1.26 9.26
N ARG A 62 -2.71 2.03 10.30
CA ARG A 62 -3.41 3.28 10.62
C ARG A 62 -3.36 4.27 9.45
N GLN A 63 -2.19 4.48 8.86
CA GLN A 63 -2.04 5.36 7.70
C GLN A 63 -2.77 4.83 6.46
N GLY A 64 -2.78 3.51 6.27
CA GLY A 64 -3.54 2.84 5.22
C GLY A 64 -5.05 3.04 5.39
N ASP A 65 -5.55 2.81 6.61
CA ASP A 65 -6.97 2.99 6.97
C ASP A 65 -7.39 4.46 6.87
N GLU A 66 -6.53 5.41 7.25
CA GLU A 66 -6.76 6.84 7.07
C GLU A 66 -6.79 7.22 5.59
N SER A 67 -5.88 6.69 4.78
CA SER A 67 -5.87 6.90 3.33
C SER A 67 -7.14 6.34 2.68
N LEU A 68 -7.59 5.15 3.08
CA LEU A 68 -8.87 4.57 2.65
C LEU A 68 -10.07 5.40 3.13
N THR A 69 -10.02 5.93 4.35
CA THR A 69 -11.05 6.82 4.89
C THR A 69 -11.12 8.13 4.10
N LEU A 70 -9.99 8.71 3.72
CA LEU A 70 -9.94 9.90 2.87
C LEU A 70 -10.47 9.62 1.45
N LEU A 71 -10.15 8.46 0.88
CA LEU A 71 -10.69 8.04 -0.42
C LEU A 71 -12.20 7.79 -0.37
N THR A 72 -12.71 7.19 0.72
CA THR A 72 -14.14 6.93 0.90
C THR A 72 -14.93 8.21 1.20
N GLN A 73 -14.40 9.14 2.00
CA GLN A 73 -15.02 10.44 2.27
C GLN A 73 -15.04 11.36 1.05
N ASN A 74 -14.05 11.24 0.15
CA ASN A 74 -13.99 11.99 -1.12
C ASN A 74 -14.67 11.28 -2.31
N GLY A 75 -15.46 10.22 -2.07
CA GLY A 75 -16.32 9.61 -3.10
C GLY A 75 -15.64 8.62 -4.05
N PHE A 76 -14.40 8.19 -3.79
CA PHE A 76 -13.68 7.20 -4.61
C PHE A 76 -13.95 5.74 -4.22
N VAL A 77 -15.15 5.42 -3.73
CA VAL A 77 -15.63 4.03 -3.81
C VAL A 77 -16.21 3.83 -5.20
N VAL A 78 -15.34 3.70 -6.19
CA VAL A 78 -15.75 3.11 -7.46
C VAL A 78 -15.93 1.63 -7.17
N ASP A 79 -17.18 1.22 -6.94
CA ASP A 79 -17.51 -0.20 -6.92
C ASP A 79 -17.06 -0.79 -8.26
N THR A 80 -15.93 -1.49 -8.25
CA THR A 80 -15.35 -2.10 -9.46
C THR A 80 -16.25 -3.18 -10.05
N ALA A 81 -17.29 -3.62 -9.34
CA ALA A 81 -18.35 -4.46 -9.91
C ALA A 81 -19.31 -3.67 -10.81
N GLN A 82 -19.47 -2.37 -10.59
CA GLN A 82 -20.36 -1.51 -11.37
C GLN A 82 -19.66 -0.73 -12.47
N TRP A 83 -18.33 -0.63 -12.43
CA TRP A 83 -17.56 0.20 -13.36
C TRP A 83 -16.40 -0.58 -13.99
N LEU A 84 -16.39 -0.62 -15.32
CA LEU A 84 -15.36 -1.28 -16.12
C LEU A 84 -14.52 -0.25 -16.87
N THR A 85 -13.22 -0.54 -17.01
CA THR A 85 -12.40 0.18 -18.00
C THR A 85 -12.93 -0.10 -19.40
N ILE A 86 -12.69 0.80 -20.35
CA ILE A 86 -13.07 0.60 -21.77
C ILE A 86 -12.59 -0.76 -22.30
N LYS A 87 -11.37 -1.17 -21.93
CA LYS A 87 -10.80 -2.46 -22.31
C LYS A 87 -11.59 -3.64 -21.74
N ARG A 88 -11.90 -3.63 -20.44
CA ARG A 88 -12.67 -4.71 -19.80
C ARG A 88 -14.11 -4.78 -20.32
N TYR A 89 -14.73 -3.62 -20.56
CA TYR A 89 -16.06 -3.56 -21.16
C TYR A 89 -16.05 -4.19 -22.57
N ALA A 90 -15.06 -3.82 -23.39
CA ALA A 90 -14.86 -4.36 -24.73
C ALA A 90 -14.70 -5.89 -24.72
N GLU A 91 -13.87 -6.41 -23.81
CA GLU A 91 -13.67 -7.86 -23.62
C GLU A 91 -14.96 -8.56 -23.16
N LYS A 92 -15.66 -8.00 -22.17
CA LYS A 92 -16.89 -8.60 -21.60
C LYS A 92 -18.04 -8.66 -22.60
N TYR A 93 -18.25 -7.59 -23.37
CA TYR A 93 -19.36 -7.47 -24.32
C TYR A 93 -18.98 -7.83 -25.77
N ASN A 94 -17.75 -8.33 -25.98
CA ASN A 94 -17.22 -8.72 -27.28
C ASN A 94 -17.35 -7.60 -28.35
N VAL A 95 -16.99 -6.38 -27.96
CA VAL A 95 -16.95 -5.20 -28.85
C VAL A 95 -15.53 -4.63 -28.86
N SER A 96 -15.16 -3.83 -29.86
CA SER A 96 -13.84 -3.19 -29.87
C SER A 96 -13.81 -1.96 -28.97
N THR A 97 -12.65 -1.62 -28.42
CA THR A 97 -12.43 -0.40 -27.64
C THR A 97 -12.78 0.87 -28.44
N GLN A 98 -12.59 0.83 -29.76
CA GLN A 98 -12.98 1.91 -30.68
C GLN A 98 -14.51 2.09 -30.73
N VAL A 99 -15.27 0.99 -30.77
CA VAL A 99 -16.74 1.04 -30.74
C VAL A 99 -17.23 1.67 -29.45
N VAL A 100 -16.66 1.27 -28.31
CA VAL A 100 -17.00 1.84 -27.00
C VAL A 100 -16.69 3.34 -26.96
N THR A 101 -15.53 3.76 -27.48
CA THR A 101 -15.15 5.18 -27.55
C THR A 101 -16.13 5.98 -28.42
N ASN A 102 -16.53 5.41 -29.56
CA ASN A 102 -17.51 6.01 -30.46
C ASN A 102 -18.89 6.09 -29.81
N TRP A 103 -19.32 5.08 -29.04
CA TRP A 103 -20.58 5.10 -28.30
C TRP A 103 -20.61 6.20 -27.24
N ILE A 104 -19.51 6.44 -26.55
CA ILE A 104 -19.41 7.56 -25.61
C ILE A 104 -19.49 8.91 -26.35
N SER A 105 -18.78 9.05 -27.47
CA SER A 105 -18.78 10.28 -28.27
C SER A 105 -20.15 10.59 -28.89
N ARG A 106 -20.89 9.56 -29.29
CA ARG A 106 -22.24 9.67 -29.89
C ARG A 106 -23.37 9.73 -28.86
N GLY A 107 -23.08 9.55 -27.58
CA GLY A 107 -24.08 9.51 -26.50
C GLY A 107 -24.88 8.21 -26.41
N THR A 108 -24.51 7.14 -27.13
CA THR A 108 -25.07 5.79 -26.94
C THR A 108 -24.77 5.27 -25.54
N ILE A 109 -23.59 5.57 -25.02
CA ILE A 109 -23.31 5.48 -23.59
C ILE A 109 -23.56 6.89 -23.03
N PRO A 110 -24.59 7.07 -22.18
CA PRO A 110 -24.89 8.33 -21.54
C PRO A 110 -23.73 8.86 -20.70
N THR A 111 -23.61 10.18 -20.55
CA THR A 111 -22.49 10.79 -19.81
C THR A 111 -22.49 10.41 -18.32
N ASP A 112 -23.66 10.21 -17.71
CA ASP A 112 -23.85 9.70 -16.33
C ASP A 112 -23.46 8.22 -16.16
N SER A 113 -23.24 7.53 -17.28
CA SER A 113 -22.71 6.18 -17.37
C SER A 113 -21.22 6.12 -17.67
N THR A 114 -20.55 7.28 -17.70
CA THR A 114 -19.11 7.40 -17.90
C THR A 114 -18.47 8.16 -16.76
N MET A 115 -17.26 7.75 -16.38
CA MET A 115 -16.48 8.43 -15.35
C MET A 115 -15.05 8.58 -15.85
N ILE A 116 -14.43 9.73 -15.56
CA ILE A 116 -13.01 9.97 -15.84
C ILE A 116 -12.31 10.11 -14.50
N LEU A 117 -11.33 9.25 -14.26
CA LEU A 117 -10.48 9.33 -13.08
C LEU A 117 -9.24 10.14 -13.44
N ALA A 118 -9.30 11.45 -13.21
CA ALA A 118 -8.20 12.38 -13.52
C ALA A 118 -6.90 11.99 -12.79
N GLU A 119 -7.02 11.52 -11.54
CA GLU A 119 -5.90 11.11 -10.69
C GLU A 119 -5.17 9.85 -11.19
N LEU A 120 -5.83 9.04 -12.03
CA LEU A 120 -5.28 7.81 -12.59
C LEU A 120 -5.02 7.98 -14.09
N ASN A 121 -4.24 8.98 -14.49
CA ASN A 121 -3.87 9.23 -15.88
C ASN A 121 -5.08 9.36 -16.83
N ASN A 122 -6.13 10.04 -16.38
CA ASN A 122 -7.39 10.22 -17.13
C ASN A 122 -8.03 8.91 -17.61
N ILE A 123 -7.88 7.82 -16.86
CA ILE A 123 -8.54 6.55 -17.18
C ILE A 123 -10.05 6.78 -17.23
N ARG A 124 -10.68 6.32 -18.31
CA ARG A 124 -12.12 6.37 -18.50
C ARG A 124 -12.76 5.03 -18.14
N LEU A 125 -13.78 5.11 -17.30
CA LEU A 125 -14.62 4.00 -16.87
C LEU A 125 -16.02 4.14 -17.46
N VAL A 126 -16.67 2.99 -17.65
CA VAL A 126 -18.03 2.83 -18.18
C VAL A 126 -18.81 1.93 -17.23
N LYS A 127 -20.07 2.23 -16.96
CA LYS A 127 -20.91 1.33 -16.14
C LYS A 127 -21.05 -0.05 -16.77
N ASP A 128 -21.06 -1.07 -15.92
CA ASP A 128 -21.19 -2.47 -16.33
C ASP A 128 -22.63 -2.85 -16.69
N GLN A 129 -23.11 -2.35 -17.81
CA GLN A 129 -24.42 -2.70 -18.36
C GLN A 129 -24.37 -2.76 -19.90
N PRO A 130 -25.22 -3.57 -20.55
CA PRO A 130 -25.22 -3.67 -22.00
C PRO A 130 -25.77 -2.38 -22.63
N TYR A 131 -24.92 -1.66 -23.37
CA TYR A 131 -25.33 -0.62 -24.32
C TYR A 131 -25.37 -1.18 -25.74
N ARG A 132 -26.38 -0.80 -26.53
CA ARG A 132 -26.56 -1.22 -27.93
C ARG A 132 -27.16 -0.10 -28.75
#